data_AF-A0A6N4X1M3-F1
#
_entry.id   AF-A0A6N4X1M3-F1
#
_cell.length_a   1.000
_cell.length_b   1.000
_cell.length_c   1.000
_cell.angle_alpha   90.00
_cell.angle_beta   90.00
_cell.angle_gamma   90.00
#
_symmetry.space_group_name_H-M   'P 1'
#
loop_
_entity.id
_entity.type
_entity.pdbx_description
1 polymer ?
#
loop_
_entity_poly.entity_id
_entity_poly.type
_entity_poly.pdbx_seq_one_letter_code
_entity_poly.pdbx_strand_id
1 'polypeptide(L)'
;MNSLPGIPFRPLGLIMNVIEGCGFNLGHLHDDLIFTEENVILLKMEEEPATVSFYVNQDCEARAIPDMEATLCIGAREEGLNFIKRGSYSLEPNGEKSFNVVFSGSAA
;
A
#
# COMPACT_ATOMS: atom_id res chain seq x y z
N MET A 1 18.19 16.72 27.95
CA MET A 1 17.70 15.56 27.20
C MET A 1 17.38 16.03 25.79
N ASN A 2 18.11 15.58 24.76
CA ASN A 2 17.79 15.88 23.37
C ASN A 2 16.67 14.94 22.93
N SER A 3 15.43 15.41 22.95
CA SER A 3 14.34 14.74 22.24
C SER A 3 14.64 14.87 20.75
N LEU A 4 14.99 13.74 20.12
CA LEU A 4 15.06 13.64 18.66
C LEU A 4 13.73 14.16 18.10
N PRO A 5 13.72 15.05 17.08
CA PRO A 5 12.48 15.52 16.48
C PRO A 5 11.70 14.30 16.03
N GLY A 6 10.43 14.23 16.49
CA GLY A 6 9.60 13.04 16.48
C GLY A 6 9.77 12.25 15.20
N ILE A 7 10.26 11.02 15.34
CA ILE A 7 10.14 10.00 14.30
C ILE A 7 8.65 10.01 13.98
N PRO A 8 8.21 10.45 12.78
CA PRO A 8 6.80 10.38 12.45
C PRO A 8 6.43 8.92 12.66
N PHE A 9 5.43 8.69 13.51
CA PHE A 9 4.93 7.37 13.87
C PHE A 9 4.23 6.82 12.61
N ARG A 10 5.01 6.52 11.57
CA ARG A 10 4.56 5.85 10.37
C ARG A 10 4.31 4.43 10.83
N PRO A 11 3.06 3.94 10.84
CA PRO A 11 2.75 2.62 11.37
C PRO A 11 3.16 1.54 10.37
N LEU A 12 4.37 1.63 9.80
CA LEU A 12 4.92 0.66 8.88
C LEU A 12 4.89 -0.74 9.51
N GLY A 13 5.17 -0.85 10.81
CA GLY A 13 5.03 -2.11 11.55
C GLY A 13 3.62 -2.69 11.52
N LEU A 14 2.60 -1.85 11.73
CA LEU A 14 1.21 -2.28 11.69
C LEU A 14 0.77 -2.59 10.25
N ILE A 15 1.19 -1.78 9.28
CA ILE A 15 0.92 -2.01 7.85
C ILE A 15 1.52 -3.36 7.43
N MET A 16 2.76 -3.65 7.84
CA MET A 16 3.43 -4.93 7.61
C MET A 16 2.64 -6.09 8.21
N ASN A 17 2.22 -6.00 9.48
CA ASN A 17 1.37 -7.02 10.10
C ASN A 17 0.09 -7.29 9.29
N VAL A 18 -0.58 -6.24 8.81
CA VAL A 18 -1.81 -6.37 8.01
C VAL A 18 -1.54 -7.09 6.70
N ILE A 19 -0.55 -6.64 5.92
CA ILE A 19 -0.27 -7.22 4.60
C ILE A 19 0.20 -8.68 4.75
N GLU A 20 1.07 -8.98 5.71
CA GLU A 20 1.56 -10.34 5.99
C GLU A 20 0.43 -11.24 6.48
N GLY A 21 -0.46 -10.74 7.35
CA GLY A 21 -1.65 -11.45 7.81
C GLY A 21 -2.65 -11.76 6.69
N CYS A 22 -2.67 -10.94 5.63
CA CYS A 22 -3.46 -11.15 4.43
C CYS A 22 -2.78 -12.06 3.40
N GLY A 23 -1.54 -12.51 3.65
CA GLY A 23 -0.76 -13.36 2.75
C GLY A 23 0.09 -12.60 1.72
N PHE A 24 0.28 -11.29 1.89
CA PHE A 24 1.16 -10.48 1.05
C PHE A 24 2.46 -10.18 1.78
N ASN A 25 3.59 -10.28 1.07
CA ASN A 25 4.88 -9.91 1.62
C ASN A 25 5.27 -8.49 1.22
N LEU A 26 5.95 -7.78 2.12
CA LEU A 26 6.56 -6.49 1.82
C LEU A 26 7.72 -6.70 0.84
N GLY A 27 7.65 -6.05 -0.32
CA GLY A 27 8.70 -6.11 -1.34
C GLY A 27 9.67 -4.94 -1.24
N HIS A 28 9.19 -3.74 -1.57
CA HIS A 28 10.03 -2.54 -1.62
C HIS A 28 9.35 -1.35 -0.96
N LEU A 29 10.08 -0.67 -0.07
CA LEU A 29 9.67 0.61 0.49
C LEU A 29 10.39 1.74 -0.25
N HIS A 30 9.64 2.69 -0.79
CA HIS A 30 10.14 3.88 -1.43
C HIS A 30 9.45 5.13 -0.87
N ASP A 31 10.14 5.82 0.05
CA ASP A 31 9.63 7.02 0.73
C ASP A 31 8.35 6.74 1.52
N ASP A 32 7.18 7.10 0.99
CA ASP A 32 5.85 6.80 1.53
C ASP A 32 5.12 5.66 0.82
N LEU A 33 5.72 5.10 -0.23
CA LEU A 33 5.15 4.03 -1.05
C LEU A 33 5.69 2.66 -0.61
N ILE A 34 4.81 1.69 -0.48
CA ILE A 34 5.12 0.31 -0.10
C ILE A 34 4.61 -0.59 -1.23
N PHE A 35 5.54 -1.28 -1.87
CA PHE A 35 5.27 -2.29 -2.88
C PHE A 35 5.30 -3.67 -2.22
N THR A 36 4.32 -4.50 -2.53
CA THR A 36 4.39 -5.93 -2.21
C THR A 36 5.31 -6.68 -3.17
N GLU A 37 5.92 -7.77 -2.72
CA GLU A 37 6.79 -8.61 -3.58
C GLU A 37 6.10 -9.04 -4.88
N GLU A 38 4.83 -9.44 -4.78
CA GLU A 38 4.01 -9.89 -5.90
C GLU A 38 3.60 -8.73 -6.84
N ASN A 39 3.92 -7.48 -6.50
CA ASN A 39 3.49 -6.27 -7.22
C ASN A 39 1.96 -6.26 -7.50
N VAL A 40 1.17 -6.81 -6.59
CA VAL A 40 -0.29 -6.88 -6.69
C VAL A 40 -0.95 -5.64 -6.11
N ILE A 41 -0.37 -5.09 -5.04
CA ILE A 41 -0.85 -3.88 -4.39
C ILE A 41 0.32 -2.94 -4.09
N LEU A 42 0.00 -1.66 -4.12
CA LEU A 42 0.87 -0.57 -3.75
C LEU A 42 0.16 0.24 -2.67
N LEU A 43 0.77 0.31 -1.50
CA LEU A 43 0.27 1.12 -0.39
C LEU A 43 1.02 2.44 -0.33
N LYS A 44 0.31 3.49 0.07
CA LYS A 44 0.82 4.85 0.23
C LYS A 44 0.41 5.32 1.61
N MET A 45 1.40 5.61 2.43
CA MET A 45 1.20 6.26 3.71
C MET A 45 0.76 7.71 3.44
N GLU A 46 -0.38 8.09 4.02
CA GLU A 46 -0.88 9.46 3.91
C GLU A 46 -0.36 10.31 5.08
N GLU A 47 -0.62 11.62 5.05
CA GLU A 47 -0.23 12.53 6.14
C GLU A 47 -0.87 12.13 7.48
N GLU A 48 -2.08 11.56 7.42
CA GLU A 48 -2.74 10.99 8.60
C GLU A 48 -2.17 9.60 8.89
N PRO A 49 -1.54 9.37 10.05
CA PRO A 49 -0.79 8.15 10.32
C PRO A 49 -1.67 6.91 10.33
N ALA A 50 -2.95 7.02 10.72
CA ALA A 50 -3.88 5.90 10.72
C ALA A 50 -4.44 5.57 9.33
N THR A 51 -4.26 6.44 8.33
CA THR A 51 -4.84 6.28 6.99
C THR A 51 -3.78 5.88 5.98
N VAL A 52 -4.07 4.80 5.26
CA VAL A 52 -3.20 4.25 4.23
C VAL A 52 -4.02 4.12 2.95
N SER A 53 -3.60 4.84 1.92
CA SER A 53 -4.20 4.67 0.60
C SER A 53 -3.58 3.46 -0.07
N PHE A 54 -4.36 2.62 -0.74
CA PHE A 54 -3.80 1.54 -1.53
C PHE A 54 -4.34 1.55 -2.96
N TYR A 55 -3.53 0.99 -3.86
CA TYR A 55 -3.76 0.89 -5.29
C TYR A 55 -3.53 -0.55 -5.70
N VAL A 56 -4.41 -1.07 -6.55
CA VAL A 56 -4.30 -2.45 -7.05
C VAL A 56 -3.66 -2.44 -8.42
N ASN A 57 -2.74 -3.35 -8.70
CA ASN A 57 -2.13 -3.43 -10.01
C ASN A 57 -3.21 -3.74 -11.07
N GLN A 58 -3.21 -3.03 -12.20
CA GLN A 58 -4.13 -3.32 -13.30
C GLN A 58 -3.92 -4.71 -13.90
N ASP A 59 -2.73 -5.30 -13.72
CA ASP A 59 -2.42 -6.65 -14.15
C ASP A 59 -3.05 -7.73 -13.24
N CYS A 60 -3.54 -7.37 -12.05
CA CYS A 60 -4.27 -8.31 -11.19
C CYS A 60 -5.63 -8.69 -11.77
N GLU A 61 -6.00 -9.96 -11.59
CA GLU A 61 -7.33 -10.45 -11.96
C GLU A 61 -8.44 -9.68 -11.25
N ALA A 62 -9.27 -8.97 -12.02
CA ALA A 62 -10.38 -8.17 -11.52
C ALA A 62 -11.36 -8.92 -10.60
N ARG A 63 -11.44 -10.25 -10.73
CA ARG A 63 -12.29 -11.10 -9.87
C ARG A 63 -11.73 -11.30 -8.46
N ALA A 64 -10.41 -11.26 -8.29
CA ALA A 64 -9.75 -11.43 -6.99
C ALA A 64 -9.67 -10.10 -6.20
N ILE A 65 -9.78 -8.98 -6.90
CA ILE A 65 -9.70 -7.63 -6.31
C ILE A 65 -10.67 -7.42 -5.13
N PRO A 66 -12.00 -7.64 -5.26
CA PRO A 66 -12.93 -7.32 -4.18
C PRO A 66 -12.73 -8.16 -2.91
N ASP A 67 -12.32 -9.43 -3.05
CA ASP A 67 -12.06 -10.33 -1.91
C ASP A 67 -10.77 -9.93 -1.17
N MET A 68 -9.72 -9.63 -1.94
CA MET A 68 -8.47 -9.07 -1.42
C MET A 68 -8.71 -7.74 -0.70
N GLU A 69 -9.49 -6.83 -1.31
CA GLU A 69 -9.82 -5.54 -0.71
C GLU A 69 -10.54 -5.69 0.63
N ALA A 70 -11.53 -6.59 0.69
CA ALA A 70 -12.26 -6.87 1.91
C ALA A 70 -11.32 -7.41 2.98
N THR A 71 -10.45 -8.35 2.64
CA THR A 71 -9.48 -8.96 3.56
C THR A 71 -8.50 -7.91 4.11
N LEU A 72 -7.94 -7.06 3.24
CA LEU A 72 -7.05 -5.96 3.63
C LEU A 72 -7.75 -4.95 4.53
N CYS A 73 -8.98 -4.56 4.22
CA CYS A 73 -9.73 -3.61 5.05
C CYS A 73 -10.11 -4.19 6.42
N ILE A 74 -10.39 -5.49 6.49
CA ILE A 74 -10.65 -6.18 7.76
C ILE A 74 -9.37 -6.20 8.59
N GLY A 75 -8.26 -6.70 8.05
CA GLY A 75 -6.98 -6.75 8.76
C GLY A 75 -6.51 -5.36 9.21
N ALA A 76 -6.66 -4.35 8.36
CA ALA A 76 -6.35 -2.97 8.71
C ALA A 76 -7.15 -2.48 9.92
N ARG A 77 -8.46 -2.73 9.94
CA ARG A 77 -9.32 -2.32 11.06
C ARG A 77 -8.98 -3.04 12.36
N GLU A 78 -8.59 -4.31 12.29
CA GLU A 78 -8.15 -5.07 13.47
C GLU A 78 -6.89 -4.47 14.10
N GLU A 79 -5.97 -3.97 13.28
CA GLU A 79 -4.74 -3.28 13.72
C GLU A 79 -4.95 -1.77 13.99
N GLY A 80 -6.19 -1.26 13.89
CA GLY A 80 -6.51 0.15 14.13
C GLY A 80 -6.13 1.12 12.99
N LEU A 81 -5.92 0.59 11.78
CA LEU A 81 -5.62 1.32 10.56
C LEU A 81 -6.87 1.45 9.66
N ASN A 82 -6.82 2.43 8.77
CA ASN A 82 -7.85 2.71 7.78
C ASN A 82 -7.26 2.60 6.37
N PHE A 83 -7.49 1.45 5.73
CA PHE A 83 -7.05 1.22 4.36
C PHE A 83 -8.13 1.71 3.38
N ILE A 84 -7.74 2.59 2.46
CA ILE A 84 -8.65 3.20 1.49
C ILE A 84 -8.16 2.88 0.09
N LYS A 85 -8.96 2.17 -0.70
CA LYS A 85 -8.65 2.02 -2.13
C LYS A 85 -8.81 3.36 -2.82
N ARG A 86 -7.74 3.83 -3.46
CA ARG A 86 -7.75 5.06 -4.29
C ARG A 86 -7.86 4.77 -5.78
N GLY A 87 -7.60 3.53 -6.20
CA GLY A 87 -7.74 3.12 -7.59
C GLY A 87 -6.81 1.98 -7.93
N SER A 88 -6.25 2.04 -9.14
CA SER A 88 -5.30 1.08 -9.64
C SER A 88 -3.98 1.74 -10.00
N TYR A 89 -2.92 0.95 -10.12
CA TYR A 89 -1.64 1.41 -10.66
C TYR A 89 -1.15 0.46 -11.73
N SER A 90 -0.25 0.95 -12.57
CA SER A 90 0.46 0.16 -13.58
C SER A 90 1.92 0.55 -13.56
N LEU A 91 2.80 -0.42 -13.84
CA LEU A 91 4.24 -0.19 -13.98
C LEU A 91 4.56 -0.09 -15.47
N GLU A 92 4.96 1.09 -15.92
CA GLU A 92 5.43 1.30 -17.28
C GLU A 92 6.96 1.32 -17.30
N PRO A 93 7.63 0.53 -18.16
CA PRO A 93 9.08 0.56 -18.28
C PRO A 93 9.55 1.93 -18.77
N ASN A 94 10.51 2.53 -18.08
CA ASN A 94 11.09 3.84 -18.40
C ASN A 94 12.63 3.72 -18.49
N GLY A 95 13.11 2.96 -19.47
CA GLY A 95 14.53 2.67 -19.69
C GLY A 95 14.92 1.24 -19.27
N GLU A 96 16.23 0.97 -19.14
CA GLU A 96 16.74 -0.38 -18.87
C GLU A 96 16.56 -0.87 -17.42
N LYS A 97 16.45 0.05 -16.43
CA LYS A 97 16.38 -0.30 -15.01
C LYS A 97 15.41 0.56 -14.18
N SER A 98 14.58 1.36 -14.84
CA SER A 98 13.64 2.24 -14.17
C SER A 98 12.23 1.96 -14.65
N PHE A 99 11.27 2.06 -13.75
CA PHE A 99 9.85 1.93 -14.05
C PHE A 99 9.15 3.20 -13.59
N ASN A 100 8.19 3.67 -14.37
CA ASN A 100 7.26 4.70 -13.97
C ASN A 100 6.04 4.03 -13.36
N VAL A 101 5.65 4.50 -12.19
CA VAL A 101 4.41 4.09 -11.54
C VAL A 101 3.31 5.03 -12.02
N VAL A 102 2.36 4.50 -12.79
CA VAL A 102 1.22 5.27 -13.29
C VAL A 102 0.00 4.94 -12.47
N PHE A 103 -0.50 5.93 -11.74
CA PHE A 103 -1.72 5.80 -10.95
C PHE A 103 -2.94 6.10 -11.82
N SER A 104 -3.86 5.14 -11.92
CA SER A 104 -5.15 5.28 -12.59
C SER A 104 -6.25 5.27 -11.54
N GLY A 105 -6.70 6.45 -11.13
CA GLY A 105 -7.78 6.63 -10.15
C GLY A 105 -9.13 6.84 -10.83
N SER A 106 -10.15 6.09 -10.42
CA SER A 106 -11.53 6.58 -10.54
C SER A 106 -11.79 7.46 -9.33
N ALA A 107 -11.58 8.77 -9.48
CA ALA A 107 -12.10 9.74 -8.53
C ALA A 107 -13.62 9.79 -8.71
N ALA A 108 -14.34 9.05 -7.86
CA ALA A 108 -15.76 9.28 -7.58
C ALA A 108 -16.10 8.71 -6.19
#